data_AF-A0A940QJ37-F1
#
_entry.id   AF-A0A940QJ37-F1
#
_cell.length_a   1.000
_cell.length_b   1.000
_cell.length_c   1.000
_cell.angle_alpha   90.00
_cell.angle_beta   90.00
_cell.angle_gamma   90.00
#
_symmetry.space_group_name_H-M   'P 1'
#
loop_
_entity.id
_entity.type
_entity.pdbx_description
1 polymer ?
#
loop_
_entity_poly.entity_id
_entity_poly.type
_entity_poly.pdbx_seq_one_letter_code
_entity_poly.pdbx_strand_id
1 'polypeptide(L)'
;MAWYRRKTPLEREWELLLKKESAYLKKRTEKKESFLSAKLAEKVPANLQNTLDAAFAKAFELIFRKGTGIIEKTYGEKKRRSDYRIREYSDLQKQNRKSLRAFGKAAQSAGTGNILLSGAAGVGMGLMGVGIPDIPVFTALLLKNIYEIALSFGYGHRSEREQIFILLLIEGALSCGEDCEAIDARINTLIQQRAVPEGYDCEEQIRKSAKALSRELLTMKFLQGIPLVGVVGGAFDAKVMAQIGDYAKLKYQRRLLLRKMD
;
A
#
# COMPACT_ATOMS: atom_id res chain seq x y z
N MET A 1 34.51 -31.17 6.98
CA MET A 1 33.23 -31.60 6.39
C MET A 1 32.16 -30.56 6.71
N ALA A 2 31.73 -29.77 5.73
CA ALA A 2 30.64 -28.82 5.93
C ALA A 2 29.31 -29.58 6.04
N TRP A 3 28.76 -29.66 7.25
CA TRP A 3 27.43 -30.23 7.49
C TRP A 3 26.38 -29.36 6.78
N TYR A 4 25.73 -29.88 5.73
CA TYR A 4 24.64 -29.17 5.06
C TYR A 4 23.38 -29.21 5.95
N ARG A 5 23.19 -28.20 6.80
CA ARG A 5 21.97 -28.03 7.60
C ARG A 5 20.79 -27.80 6.65
N ARG A 6 19.77 -28.66 6.70
CA ARG A 6 18.54 -28.45 5.94
C ARG A 6 17.84 -27.19 6.43
N LYS A 7 17.61 -26.25 5.51
CA LYS A 7 16.90 -25.00 5.82
C LYS A 7 15.50 -25.25 6.37
N THR A 8 15.13 -24.52 7.42
CA THR A 8 13.79 -24.58 8.02
C THR A 8 12.72 -24.02 7.07
N PRO A 9 11.43 -24.35 7.26
CA PRO A 9 10.34 -23.73 6.49
C PRO A 9 10.36 -22.20 6.55
N LEU A 10 10.69 -21.63 7.72
CA LEU A 10 10.77 -20.20 7.95
C LEU A 10 11.94 -19.56 7.18
N GLU A 11 13.14 -20.15 7.24
CA GLU A 11 14.31 -19.70 6.48
C GLU A 11 14.04 -19.70 4.96
N ARG A 12 13.36 -20.73 4.45
CA ARG A 12 13.01 -20.80 3.02
C ARG A 12 12.00 -19.72 2.60
N GLU A 13 11.00 -19.44 3.43
CA GLU A 13 10.04 -18.37 3.12
C GLU A 13 10.67 -16.98 3.27
N TRP A 14 11.64 -16.81 4.19
CA TRP A 14 12.45 -15.59 4.31
C TRP A 14 13.30 -15.35 3.05
N GLU A 15 14.01 -16.37 2.56
CA GLU A 15 14.80 -16.26 1.31
C GLU A 15 13.93 -15.95 0.09
N LEU A 16 12.75 -16.59 0.00
CA LEU A 16 11.80 -16.28 -1.05
C LEU A 16 11.28 -14.84 -0.97
N LEU A 17 11.04 -14.34 0.24
CA LEU A 17 10.63 -12.96 0.44
C LEU A 17 11.73 -12.00 -0.04
N LEU A 18 12.97 -12.19 0.40
CA LEU A 18 14.10 -11.36 0.00
C LEU A 18 14.29 -11.34 -1.53
N LYS A 19 14.11 -12.49 -2.19
CA LYS A 19 14.17 -12.58 -3.66
C LYS A 19 13.04 -11.81 -4.35
N LYS A 20 11.83 -11.83 -3.78
CA LYS A 20 10.69 -11.05 -4.32
C LYS A 20 10.88 -9.55 -4.09
N GLU A 21 11.36 -9.17 -2.92
CA GLU A 21 11.64 -7.79 -2.53
C GLU A 21 12.73 -7.20 -3.43
N SER A 22 13.85 -7.90 -3.64
CA SER A 22 14.91 -7.46 -4.54
C SER A 22 14.45 -7.36 -5.99
N ALA A 23 13.64 -8.31 -6.48
CA ALA A 23 13.07 -8.24 -7.82
C ALA A 23 12.08 -7.06 -7.98
N TYR A 24 11.28 -6.78 -6.95
CA TYR A 24 10.39 -5.62 -6.92
C TYR A 24 11.19 -4.32 -6.99
N LEU A 25 12.19 -4.16 -6.11
CA LEU A 25 13.02 -2.95 -6.06
C LEU A 25 13.80 -2.75 -7.34
N LYS A 26 14.45 -3.80 -7.88
CA LYS A 26 15.15 -3.71 -9.17
C LYS A 26 14.25 -3.18 -10.29
N LYS A 27 13.02 -3.69 -10.38
CA LYS A 27 12.02 -3.20 -11.35
C LYS A 27 11.64 -1.72 -11.12
N ARG A 28 11.66 -1.23 -9.88
CA ARG A 28 11.39 0.18 -9.53
C ARG A 28 12.59 1.08 -9.80
N THR A 29 13.81 0.61 -9.55
CA THR A 29 15.06 1.33 -9.82
C THR A 29 15.29 1.48 -11.32
N GLU A 30 15.02 0.42 -12.11
CA GLU A 30 15.17 0.44 -13.58
C GLU A 30 14.10 1.27 -14.30
N LYS A 31 12.97 1.57 -13.64
CA LYS A 31 11.91 2.43 -14.17
C LYS A 31 12.42 3.87 -14.19
N LYS A 32 12.97 4.31 -15.34
CA LYS A 32 13.52 5.66 -15.52
C LYS A 32 12.49 6.74 -15.13
N GLU A 33 12.78 7.47 -14.05
CA GLU A 33 12.04 8.69 -13.67
C GLU A 33 11.94 9.67 -14.83
N SER A 34 13.03 9.81 -15.60
CA SER A 34 13.19 10.78 -16.70
C SER A 34 12.07 10.74 -17.75
N PHE A 35 11.51 9.57 -18.09
CA PHE A 35 10.44 9.51 -19.09
C PHE A 35 9.09 10.01 -18.55
N LEU A 36 8.81 9.74 -17.27
CA LEU A 36 7.57 10.13 -16.63
C LEU A 36 7.61 11.60 -16.22
N SER A 37 8.71 12.07 -15.65
CA SER A 37 8.88 13.47 -15.25
C SER A 37 8.89 14.42 -16.46
N ALA A 38 9.57 14.05 -17.56
CA ALA A 38 9.62 14.88 -18.77
C ALA A 38 8.24 15.05 -19.43
N LYS A 39 7.47 13.96 -19.58
CA LYS A 39 6.10 14.03 -20.14
C LYS A 39 5.09 14.71 -19.22
N LEU A 40 5.30 14.64 -17.90
CA LEU A 40 4.44 15.28 -16.91
C LEU A 40 4.68 16.80 -16.89
N ALA A 41 5.96 17.23 -16.79
CA ALA A 41 6.32 18.64 -16.70
C ALA A 41 5.87 19.46 -17.92
N GLU A 42 5.80 18.84 -19.11
CA GLU A 42 5.38 19.50 -20.34
C GLU A 42 3.87 19.80 -20.38
N LYS A 43 3.03 19.09 -19.59
CA LYS A 43 1.56 19.12 -19.74
C LYS A 43 0.77 19.40 -18.47
N VAL A 44 1.40 19.38 -17.29
CA VAL A 44 0.69 19.58 -16.02
C VAL A 44 0.92 20.99 -15.49
N PRO A 45 -0.13 21.81 -15.31
CA PRO A 45 -0.01 23.07 -14.60
C PRO A 45 0.45 22.82 -13.15
N ALA A 46 1.50 23.49 -12.70
CA ALA A 46 2.01 23.35 -11.32
C ALA A 46 0.92 23.58 -10.25
N ASN A 47 -0.03 24.49 -10.53
CA ASN A 47 -1.16 24.79 -9.65
C ASN A 47 -2.10 23.57 -9.45
N LEU A 48 -2.25 22.71 -10.46
CA LEU A 48 -3.08 21.51 -10.38
C LEU A 48 -2.42 20.46 -9.49
N GLN A 49 -1.12 20.24 -9.66
CA GLN A 49 -0.34 19.32 -8.82
C GLN A 49 -0.43 19.75 -7.34
N ASN A 50 -0.15 21.02 -7.04
CA ASN A 50 -0.21 21.54 -5.67
C ASN A 50 -1.61 21.41 -5.04
N THR A 51 -2.67 21.60 -5.83
CA THR A 51 -4.06 21.45 -5.36
C THR A 51 -4.36 19.99 -5.01
N LEU A 52 -3.94 19.04 -5.85
CA LEU A 52 -4.12 17.62 -5.59
C LEU A 52 -3.28 17.14 -4.41
N ASP A 53 -2.03 17.59 -4.28
CA ASP A 53 -1.16 17.32 -3.14
C ASP A 53 -1.86 17.71 -1.83
N ALA A 54 -2.38 18.94 -1.76
CA ALA A 54 -3.09 19.45 -0.59
C ALA A 54 -4.40 18.68 -0.31
N ALA A 55 -5.15 18.31 -1.35
CA ALA A 55 -6.37 17.55 -1.19
C ALA A 55 -6.12 16.12 -0.67
N PHE A 56 -5.10 15.43 -1.18
CA PHE A 56 -4.69 14.12 -0.67
C PHE A 56 -4.16 14.19 0.75
N ALA A 57 -3.34 15.20 1.08
CA ALA A 57 -2.85 15.41 2.44
C ALA A 57 -4.02 15.58 3.43
N LYS A 58 -4.97 16.48 3.12
CA LYS A 58 -6.19 16.67 3.92
C LYS A 58 -7.03 15.40 4.02
N ALA A 59 -7.14 14.61 2.96
CA ALA A 59 -7.87 13.35 2.99
C ALA A 59 -7.20 12.32 3.91
N PHE A 60 -5.87 12.19 3.87
CA PHE A 60 -5.13 11.34 4.81
C PHE A 60 -5.35 11.78 6.26
N GLU A 61 -5.16 13.06 6.55
CA GLU A 61 -5.39 13.62 7.89
C GLU A 61 -6.81 13.36 8.39
N LEU A 62 -7.81 13.63 7.56
CA LEU A 62 -9.22 13.44 7.91
C LEU A 62 -9.52 11.97 8.22
N ILE A 63 -9.03 11.05 7.37
CA ILE A 63 -9.28 9.63 7.55
C ILE A 63 -8.56 9.10 8.78
N PHE A 64 -7.29 9.46 9.00
CA PHE A 64 -6.53 9.01 10.16
C PHE A 64 -7.06 9.57 11.48
N ARG A 65 -7.57 10.81 11.49
CA ARG A 65 -8.18 11.40 12.69
C ARG A 65 -9.58 10.87 12.98
N LYS A 66 -10.43 10.72 11.95
CA LYS A 66 -11.88 10.50 12.13
C LYS A 66 -12.49 9.41 11.25
N GLY A 67 -11.84 9.03 10.15
CA GLY A 67 -12.41 8.12 9.14
C GLY A 67 -12.10 6.64 9.32
N THR A 68 -11.07 6.26 10.09
CA THR A 68 -10.69 4.84 10.25
C THR A 68 -11.85 3.97 10.75
N GLY A 69 -12.64 4.46 11.71
CA GLY A 69 -13.80 3.74 12.23
C GLY A 69 -14.93 3.53 11.22
N ILE A 70 -15.09 4.42 10.25
CA ILE A 70 -16.06 4.27 9.16
C ILE A 70 -15.57 3.19 8.19
N ILE A 71 -14.30 3.22 7.83
CA ILE A 71 -13.69 2.26 6.91
C ILE A 71 -13.76 0.84 7.49
N GLU A 72 -13.46 0.65 8.78
CA GLU A 72 -13.52 -0.66 9.46
C GLU A 72 -14.89 -1.35 9.36
N LYS A 73 -15.97 -0.58 9.40
CA LYS A 73 -17.34 -1.09 9.26
C LYS A 73 -17.60 -1.67 7.87
N THR A 74 -16.86 -1.23 6.84
CA THR A 74 -17.09 -1.65 5.44
C THR A 74 -16.51 -3.01 5.08
N TYR A 75 -15.63 -3.60 5.90
CA TYR A 75 -14.98 -4.89 5.58
C TYR A 75 -15.03 -5.93 6.70
N GLY A 76 -15.77 -5.65 7.78
CA GLY A 76 -15.97 -6.60 8.88
C GLY A 76 -14.68 -6.92 9.64
N GLU A 77 -14.03 -5.90 10.21
CA GLU A 77 -12.73 -6.03 10.91
C GLU A 77 -12.69 -7.20 11.91
N LYS A 78 -13.75 -7.38 12.73
CA LYS A 78 -13.83 -8.47 13.72
C LYS A 78 -13.68 -9.85 13.09
N LYS A 79 -14.37 -10.10 11.97
CA LYS A 79 -14.28 -11.37 11.23
C LYS A 79 -12.87 -11.60 10.72
N ARG A 80 -12.25 -10.57 10.11
CA ARG A 80 -10.88 -10.69 9.60
C ARG A 80 -9.84 -10.94 10.69
N ARG A 81 -9.99 -10.33 11.86
CA ARG A 81 -9.16 -10.63 13.04
C ARG A 81 -9.35 -12.08 13.50
N SER A 82 -10.58 -12.59 13.50
CA SER A 82 -10.86 -14.00 13.80
C SER A 82 -10.20 -14.94 12.78
N ASP A 83 -10.35 -14.67 11.49
CA ASP A 83 -9.74 -15.46 10.41
C ASP A 83 -8.21 -15.47 10.52
N TYR A 84 -7.60 -14.33 10.91
CA TYR A 84 -6.19 -14.26 11.23
C TYR A 84 -5.81 -15.18 12.40
N ARG A 85 -6.54 -15.12 13.54
CA ARG A 85 -6.25 -15.96 14.72
C ARG A 85 -6.34 -17.45 14.39
N ILE A 86 -7.30 -17.85 13.56
CA ILE A 86 -7.43 -19.24 13.10
C ILE A 86 -6.18 -19.65 12.28
N ARG A 87 -5.71 -18.77 11.38
CA ARG A 87 -4.47 -19.01 10.62
C ARG A 87 -3.23 -19.07 11.50
N GLU A 88 -3.13 -18.18 12.47
CA GLU A 88 -2.04 -18.14 13.45
C GLU A 88 -2.00 -19.42 14.29
N TYR A 89 -3.13 -19.86 14.81
CA TYR A 89 -3.21 -21.14 15.53
C TYR A 89 -2.80 -22.33 14.66
N SER A 90 -3.30 -22.41 13.42
CA SER A 90 -2.92 -23.46 12.47
C SER A 90 -1.42 -23.46 12.15
N ASP A 91 -0.79 -22.29 12.08
CA ASP A 91 0.65 -22.16 11.86
C ASP A 91 1.48 -22.56 13.09
N LEU A 92 1.04 -22.20 14.30
CA LEU A 92 1.68 -22.64 15.54
C LEU A 92 1.70 -24.17 15.67
N GLN A 93 0.65 -24.84 15.20
CA GLN A 93 0.55 -26.31 15.23
C GLN A 93 1.37 -26.98 14.11
N LYS A 94 1.36 -26.42 12.89
CA LYS A 94 1.92 -27.08 11.70
C LYS A 94 3.36 -26.70 11.37
N GLN A 95 3.74 -25.47 11.69
CA GLN A 95 5.07 -24.87 11.49
C GLN A 95 5.72 -25.22 10.15
N ASN A 96 4.93 -25.13 9.06
CA ASN A 96 5.37 -25.53 7.73
C ASN A 96 5.10 -24.45 6.69
N ARG A 97 5.60 -24.67 5.47
CA ARG A 97 5.49 -23.67 4.40
C ARG A 97 4.03 -23.38 4.01
N LYS A 98 3.14 -24.36 4.11
CA LYS A 98 1.74 -24.20 3.72
C LYS A 98 1.01 -23.28 4.71
N SER A 99 1.28 -23.42 6.01
CA SER A 99 0.72 -22.53 7.02
C SER A 99 1.29 -21.12 6.94
N LEU A 100 2.60 -20.96 6.73
CA LEU A 100 3.24 -19.64 6.52
C LEU A 100 2.70 -18.92 5.26
N ARG A 101 2.47 -19.64 4.17
CA ARG A 101 1.92 -19.06 2.93
C ARG A 101 0.44 -18.68 3.04
N ALA A 102 -0.29 -19.21 4.03
CA ALA A 102 -1.71 -18.91 4.19
C ALA A 102 -1.97 -17.43 4.48
N PHE A 103 -1.07 -16.76 5.21
CA PHE A 103 -1.14 -15.31 5.46
C PHE A 103 -1.02 -14.52 4.15
N GLY A 104 0.00 -14.83 3.34
CA GLY A 104 0.18 -14.19 2.02
C GLY A 104 -0.98 -14.43 1.06
N LYS A 105 -1.56 -15.65 1.06
CA LYS A 105 -2.76 -15.95 0.26
C LYS A 105 -3.99 -15.17 0.72
N ALA A 106 -4.17 -15.02 2.03
CA ALA A 106 -5.24 -14.19 2.60
C ALA A 106 -5.07 -12.73 2.19
N ALA A 107 -3.85 -12.20 2.29
CA ALA A 107 -3.53 -10.84 1.87
C ALA A 107 -3.72 -10.63 0.35
N GLN A 108 -3.42 -11.63 -0.47
CA GLN A 108 -3.70 -11.59 -1.91
C GLN A 108 -5.20 -11.50 -2.19
N SER A 109 -6.01 -12.34 -1.53
CA SER A 109 -7.46 -12.33 -1.70
C SER A 109 -8.10 -11.03 -1.21
N ALA A 110 -7.61 -10.48 -0.09
CA ALA A 110 -7.99 -9.16 0.40
C ALA A 110 -7.69 -8.06 -0.62
N GLY A 111 -6.49 -8.08 -1.21
CA GLY A 111 -6.08 -7.10 -2.21
C GLY A 111 -6.80 -7.21 -3.55
N THR A 112 -7.33 -8.37 -3.93
CA THR A 112 -8.00 -8.59 -5.23
C THR A 112 -9.53 -8.46 -5.16
N GLY A 113 -10.16 -8.83 -4.03
CA GLY A 113 -11.63 -8.83 -3.88
C GLY A 113 -12.29 -7.45 -3.96
N ASN A 114 -11.57 -6.38 -3.63
CA ASN A 114 -12.08 -5.00 -3.67
C ASN A 114 -11.68 -4.22 -4.93
N ILE A 115 -10.69 -4.69 -5.71
CA ILE A 115 -10.26 -4.01 -6.95
C ILE A 115 -11.21 -4.34 -8.11
N LEU A 116 -11.93 -5.48 -8.04
CA LEU A 116 -12.82 -5.97 -9.10
C LEU A 116 -14.31 -5.58 -8.94
N LEU A 117 -14.74 -5.08 -7.77
CA LEU A 117 -16.12 -4.58 -7.61
C LEU A 117 -16.41 -3.33 -8.44
N SER A 118 -15.38 -2.67 -8.97
CA SER A 118 -15.50 -1.51 -9.86
C SER A 118 -15.67 -1.87 -11.33
N GLY A 119 -15.53 -3.16 -11.71
CA GLY A 119 -15.74 -3.62 -13.08
C GLY A 119 -17.18 -4.02 -13.40
N ALA A 120 -18.00 -4.27 -12.37
CA ALA A 120 -19.41 -4.65 -12.49
C ALA A 120 -20.35 -3.86 -11.55
N ALA A 121 -19.89 -2.73 -10.99
CA ALA A 121 -20.80 -1.70 -10.47
C ALA A 121 -21.38 -0.94 -11.66
N GLY A 122 -22.21 -1.62 -12.44
CA GLY A 122 -23.12 -0.96 -13.36
C GLY A 122 -24.01 0.00 -12.57
N VAL A 123 -24.19 1.20 -13.11
CA VAL A 123 -25.36 2.08 -12.92
C VAL A 123 -25.88 2.16 -11.48
N GLY A 124 -25.49 3.22 -10.76
CA GLY A 124 -26.32 3.74 -9.67
C GLY A 124 -25.72 3.68 -8.27
N MET A 125 -24.92 4.68 -7.93
CA MET A 125 -24.95 5.29 -6.59
C MET A 125 -24.82 6.80 -6.76
N GLY A 126 -25.99 7.43 -6.95
CA GLY A 126 -26.13 8.85 -7.25
C GLY A 126 -25.69 9.76 -6.11
N LEU A 127 -24.85 10.73 -6.46
CA LEU A 127 -25.23 12.14 -6.43
C LEU A 127 -24.48 12.81 -7.60
N MET A 128 -25.23 13.28 -8.60
CA MET A 128 -24.79 13.91 -9.85
C MET A 128 -23.99 13.01 -10.83
N GLY A 129 -24.52 12.88 -12.05
CA GLY A 129 -23.90 12.22 -13.20
C GLY A 129 -22.64 12.92 -13.71
N VAL A 130 -21.60 13.02 -12.90
CA VAL A 130 -20.25 13.44 -13.29
C VAL A 130 -19.27 12.48 -12.62
N GLY A 131 -18.66 11.60 -13.40
CA GLY A 131 -17.78 10.57 -12.88
C GLY A 131 -16.46 11.10 -12.36
N ILE A 132 -16.28 11.20 -11.04
CA ILE A 132 -15.03 11.03 -10.27
C ILE A 132 -15.49 10.56 -8.88
N PRO A 133 -14.94 9.48 -8.30
CA PRO A 133 -15.16 9.28 -6.88
C PRO A 133 -14.17 10.20 -6.15
N ASP A 134 -14.72 11.08 -5.33
CA ASP A 134 -14.03 12.18 -4.65
C ASP A 134 -12.70 11.73 -3.99
N ILE A 135 -11.69 12.61 -3.91
CA ILE A 135 -10.36 12.31 -3.36
C ILE A 135 -10.45 11.59 -2.00
N PRO A 136 -11.31 12.00 -1.05
CA PRO A 136 -11.56 11.25 0.19
C PRO A 136 -12.06 9.81 -0.03
N VAL A 137 -12.93 9.57 -1.01
CA VAL A 137 -13.43 8.22 -1.34
C VAL A 137 -12.30 7.35 -1.88
N PHE A 138 -11.48 7.87 -2.79
CA PHE A 138 -10.31 7.15 -3.28
C PHE A 138 -9.35 6.80 -2.16
N THR A 139 -8.97 7.79 -1.35
CA THR A 139 -8.05 7.61 -0.22
C THR A 139 -8.62 6.60 0.77
N ALA A 140 -9.94 6.63 1.03
CA ALA A 140 -10.59 5.64 1.88
C ALA A 140 -10.50 4.23 1.30
N LEU A 141 -10.71 4.04 0.00
CA LEU A 141 -10.56 2.73 -0.66
C LEU A 141 -9.11 2.24 -0.65
N LEU A 142 -8.15 3.13 -0.88
CA LEU A 142 -6.72 2.85 -0.80
C LEU A 142 -6.33 2.39 0.61
N LEU A 143 -6.71 3.15 1.63
CA LEU A 143 -6.43 2.81 3.02
C LEU A 143 -7.15 1.53 3.45
N LYS A 144 -8.42 1.34 3.04
CA LYS A 144 -9.16 0.09 3.23
C LYS A 144 -8.37 -1.11 2.73
N ASN A 145 -7.85 -1.04 1.51
CA ASN A 145 -7.05 -2.12 0.92
C ASN A 145 -5.82 -2.43 1.79
N ILE A 146 -5.08 -1.41 2.22
CA ILE A 146 -3.90 -1.59 3.07
C ILE A 146 -4.28 -2.14 4.44
N TYR A 147 -5.38 -1.69 5.06
CA TYR A 147 -5.87 -2.20 6.34
C TYR A 147 -6.24 -3.69 6.26
N GLU A 148 -6.91 -4.09 5.18
CA GLU A 148 -7.24 -5.50 4.96
C GLU A 148 -5.99 -6.39 4.77
N ILE A 149 -4.96 -5.87 4.09
CA ILE A 149 -3.65 -6.52 3.98
C ILE A 149 -3.00 -6.62 5.36
N ALA A 150 -2.92 -5.53 6.11
CA ALA A 150 -2.34 -5.48 7.46
C ALA A 150 -2.98 -6.51 8.40
N LEU A 151 -4.32 -6.57 8.41
CA LEU A 151 -5.09 -7.52 9.20
C LEU A 151 -4.86 -8.98 8.77
N SER A 152 -4.61 -9.23 7.48
CA SER A 152 -4.26 -10.57 6.99
C SER A 152 -2.96 -11.10 7.59
N PHE A 153 -2.08 -10.20 8.06
CA PHE A 153 -0.84 -10.50 8.77
C PHE A 153 -0.90 -10.22 10.28
N GLY A 154 -2.06 -9.81 10.81
CA GLY A 154 -2.28 -9.61 12.24
C GLY A 154 -1.88 -8.24 12.78
N TYR A 155 -1.70 -7.25 11.91
CA TYR A 155 -1.38 -5.88 12.30
C TYR A 155 -2.67 -5.03 12.37
N GLY A 156 -2.81 -4.27 13.46
CA GLY A 156 -3.78 -3.17 13.54
C GLY A 156 -3.31 -1.98 12.71
N HIS A 157 -4.13 -0.93 12.60
CA HIS A 157 -3.90 0.22 11.70
C HIS A 157 -4.25 1.58 12.32
N ARG A 158 -4.57 1.61 13.62
CA ARG A 158 -4.96 2.83 14.34
C ARG A 158 -3.81 3.56 15.02
N SER A 159 -2.72 2.87 15.35
CA SER A 159 -1.59 3.50 16.02
C SER A 159 -0.88 4.46 15.07
N GLU A 160 -0.41 5.60 15.57
CA GLU A 160 0.36 6.60 14.81
C GLU A 160 1.54 5.96 14.07
N ARG A 161 2.31 5.10 14.73
CA ARG A 161 3.39 4.31 14.10
C ARG A 161 2.93 3.58 12.85
N GLU A 162 1.74 3.01 12.89
CA GLU A 162 1.23 2.24 11.77
C GLU A 162 0.69 3.15 10.67
N GLN A 163 0.11 4.31 11.01
CA GLN A 163 -0.28 5.31 10.01
C GLN A 163 0.96 5.81 9.25
N ILE A 164 2.06 6.08 9.95
CA ILE A 164 3.37 6.40 9.33
C ILE A 164 3.86 5.24 8.45
N PHE A 165 3.78 4.00 8.94
CA PHE A 165 4.15 2.83 8.16
C PHE A 165 3.34 2.75 6.85
N ILE A 166 2.03 2.95 6.92
CA ILE A 166 1.13 2.92 5.76
C ILE A 166 1.46 4.04 4.77
N LEU A 167 1.74 5.25 5.26
CA LEU A 167 2.18 6.37 4.43
C LEU A 167 3.48 6.04 3.70
N LEU A 168 4.47 5.47 4.40
CA LEU A 168 5.72 5.02 3.79
C LEU A 168 5.50 3.91 2.75
N LEU A 169 4.54 3.00 2.97
CA LEU A 169 4.18 1.99 1.96
C LEU A 169 3.63 2.65 0.69
N ILE A 170 2.79 3.68 0.83
CA ILE A 170 2.25 4.42 -0.31
C ILE A 170 3.39 5.17 -1.04
N GLU A 171 4.20 5.93 -0.30
CA GLU A 171 5.34 6.67 -0.85
C GLU A 171 6.31 5.73 -1.57
N GLY A 172 6.82 4.70 -0.88
CA GLY A 172 7.81 3.77 -1.43
C GLY A 172 7.30 2.93 -2.60
N ALA A 173 6.01 2.58 -2.60
CA ALA A 173 5.41 1.90 -3.74
C ALA A 173 5.36 2.78 -4.99
N LEU A 174 5.25 4.10 -4.83
CA LEU A 174 5.08 5.07 -5.91
C LEU A 174 6.39 5.76 -6.31
N SER A 175 7.44 5.68 -5.50
CA SER A 175 8.79 6.17 -5.82
C SER A 175 9.57 5.24 -6.77
N CYS A 176 10.57 5.79 -7.45
CA CYS A 176 11.47 5.08 -8.37
C CYS A 176 12.92 5.49 -8.09
N GLY A 177 13.89 4.76 -8.64
CA GLY A 177 15.32 5.10 -8.48
C GLY A 177 15.78 5.13 -7.02
N GLU A 178 16.69 6.06 -6.71
CA GLU A 178 17.31 6.23 -5.39
C GLU A 178 16.29 6.52 -4.28
N ASP A 179 15.23 7.29 -4.59
CA ASP A 179 14.16 7.57 -3.63
C ASP A 179 13.45 6.29 -3.17
N CYS A 180 13.21 5.35 -4.09
CA CYS A 180 12.58 4.06 -3.76
C CYS A 180 13.46 3.27 -2.79
N GLU A 181 14.77 3.23 -3.02
CA GLU A 181 15.73 2.52 -2.17
C GLU A 181 15.86 3.17 -0.79
N ALA A 182 15.91 4.50 -0.73
CA ALA A 182 15.96 5.25 0.53
C ALA A 182 14.68 5.04 1.38
N ILE A 183 13.50 5.08 0.76
CA ILE A 183 12.23 4.83 1.47
C ILE A 183 12.15 3.37 1.91
N ASP A 184 12.58 2.41 1.09
CA ASP A 184 12.62 0.99 1.45
C ASP A 184 13.49 0.74 2.68
N ALA A 185 14.67 1.37 2.72
CA ALA A 185 15.56 1.34 3.88
C ALA A 185 14.89 1.91 5.12
N ARG A 186 14.25 3.09 5.04
CA ARG A 186 13.47 3.70 6.14
C ARG A 186 12.39 2.77 6.66
N ILE A 187 11.65 2.10 5.77
CA ILE A 187 10.63 1.10 6.14
C ILE A 187 11.28 -0.05 6.91
N ASN A 188 12.41 -0.59 6.41
CA ASN A 188 13.10 -1.70 7.06
C ASN A 188 13.63 -1.32 8.46
N THR A 189 14.12 -0.10 8.63
CA THR A 189 14.51 0.45 9.94
C THR A 189 13.30 0.53 10.87
N LEU A 190 12.16 1.04 10.40
CA LEU A 190 10.92 1.12 11.19
C LEU A 190 10.37 -0.26 11.59
N ILE A 191 10.60 -1.29 10.75
CA ILE A 191 10.28 -2.68 11.06
C ILE A 191 11.17 -3.19 12.20
N GLN A 192 12.48 -2.94 12.13
CA GLN A 192 13.46 -3.43 13.11
C GLN A 192 13.37 -2.73 14.46
N GLN A 193 13.31 -1.40 14.49
CA GLN A 193 13.34 -0.60 15.72
C GLN A 193 12.06 -0.72 16.55
N ARG A 194 10.97 -1.21 15.97
CA ARG A 194 9.67 -1.36 16.62
C ARG A 194 9.09 -0.06 17.24
N ALA A 195 9.66 1.09 16.92
CA ALA A 195 9.23 2.42 17.38
C ALA A 195 9.37 3.44 16.25
N VAL A 196 8.63 4.54 16.34
CA VAL A 196 8.84 5.71 15.48
C VAL A 196 10.07 6.45 16.03
N PRO A 197 11.02 6.89 15.19
CA PRO A 197 12.13 7.72 15.65
C PRO A 197 11.64 8.97 16.39
N GLU A 198 12.35 9.38 17.43
CA GLU A 198 12.04 10.65 18.11
C GLU A 198 12.16 11.83 17.13
N GLY A 199 11.22 12.78 17.22
CA GLY A 199 11.16 13.94 16.32
C GLY A 199 10.74 13.61 14.89
N TYR A 200 10.16 12.43 14.62
CA TYR A 200 9.66 12.11 13.29
C TYR A 200 8.54 13.07 12.87
N ASP A 201 8.71 13.68 11.70
CA ASP A 201 7.75 14.62 11.14
C ASP A 201 6.61 13.87 10.42
N CYS A 202 5.51 13.66 11.15
CA CYS A 202 4.31 13.01 10.64
C CYS A 202 3.64 13.83 9.52
N GLU A 203 3.62 15.16 9.63
CA GLU A 203 2.97 16.04 8.65
C GLU A 203 3.75 16.03 7.33
N GLU A 204 5.08 16.07 7.39
CA GLU A 204 5.93 15.94 6.22
C GLU A 204 5.77 14.57 5.55
N GLN A 205 5.63 13.48 6.33
CA GLN A 205 5.38 12.16 5.76
C GLN A 205 4.02 12.08 5.05
N ILE A 206 2.97 12.74 5.58
CA ILE A 206 1.68 12.88 4.89
C ILE A 206 1.87 13.62 3.57
N ARG A 207 2.58 14.75 3.58
CA ARG A 207 2.82 15.58 2.40
C ARG A 207 3.60 14.82 1.32
N LYS A 208 4.66 14.09 1.68
CA LYS A 208 5.44 13.25 0.76
C LYS A 208 4.58 12.17 0.12
N SER A 209 3.77 11.48 0.91
CA SER A 209 2.90 10.41 0.43
C SER A 209 1.78 10.94 -0.48
N ALA A 210 1.20 12.09 -0.13
CA ALA A 210 0.20 12.79 -0.93
C ALA A 210 0.78 13.22 -2.29
N LYS A 211 1.98 13.81 -2.30
CA LYS A 211 2.70 14.20 -3.51
C LYS A 211 3.05 13.00 -4.41
N ALA A 212 3.48 11.89 -3.83
CA ALA A 212 3.75 10.67 -4.59
C ALA A 212 2.47 10.13 -5.27
N LEU A 213 1.35 10.15 -4.54
CA LEU A 213 0.06 9.66 -5.02
C LEU A 213 -0.54 10.52 -6.12
N SER A 214 -0.60 11.83 -5.93
CA SER A 214 -1.07 12.79 -6.93
C SER A 214 -0.24 12.76 -8.20
N ARG A 215 1.10 12.71 -8.09
CA ARG A 215 2.03 12.64 -9.23
C ARG A 215 1.79 11.40 -10.07
N GLU A 216 1.71 10.21 -9.45
CA GLU A 216 1.47 8.97 -10.21
C GLU A 216 0.07 8.98 -10.86
N LEU A 217 -0.97 9.45 -10.16
CA LEU A 217 -2.32 9.53 -10.71
C LEU A 217 -2.43 10.48 -11.90
N LEU A 218 -1.82 11.67 -11.79
CA LEU A 218 -1.75 12.62 -12.91
C LEU A 218 -1.03 11.98 -14.09
N THR A 219 0.13 11.36 -13.85
CA THR A 219 0.92 10.69 -14.90
C THR A 219 0.07 9.67 -15.67
N MET A 220 -0.73 8.86 -14.97
CA MET A 220 -1.58 7.87 -15.62
C MET A 220 -2.74 8.49 -16.40
N LYS A 221 -3.37 9.54 -15.88
CA LYS A 221 -4.45 10.26 -16.59
C LYS A 221 -3.97 10.92 -17.88
N PHE A 222 -2.74 11.45 -17.89
CA PHE A 222 -2.12 11.97 -19.11
C PHE A 222 -1.73 10.88 -20.10
N LEU A 223 -1.19 9.75 -19.63
CA LEU A 223 -0.91 8.59 -20.49
C LEU A 223 -2.18 8.06 -21.17
N GLN A 224 -3.33 8.17 -20.51
CA GLN A 224 -4.65 7.80 -21.03
C GLN A 224 -5.28 8.87 -21.95
N GLY A 225 -4.63 10.04 -22.15
CA GLY A 225 -5.10 11.10 -23.05
C GLY A 225 -6.34 11.86 -22.57
N ILE A 226 -6.74 11.71 -21.30
CA ILE A 226 -7.91 12.39 -20.73
C ILE A 226 -7.52 13.84 -20.40
N PRO A 227 -8.16 14.86 -21.01
CA PRO A 227 -7.88 16.25 -20.69
C PRO A 227 -8.30 16.58 -19.25
N LEU A 228 -7.34 16.98 -18.40
CA LEU A 228 -7.60 17.29 -16.99
C LEU A 228 -8.45 18.54 -16.76
N VAL A 229 -8.71 19.33 -17.82
CA VAL A 229 -9.57 20.51 -17.79
C VAL A 229 -10.98 20.10 -18.22
N GLY A 230 -11.91 20.08 -17.28
CA GLY A 230 -13.36 20.02 -17.56
C GLY A 230 -13.99 18.64 -17.79
N VAL A 231 -13.22 17.57 -18.01
CA VAL A 231 -13.75 16.20 -18.16
C VAL A 231 -12.78 15.19 -17.56
N VAL A 232 -13.02 14.67 -16.37
CA VAL A 232 -12.18 13.58 -15.83
C VAL A 232 -13.06 12.42 -15.39
N GLY A 233 -13.63 11.70 -16.35
CA GLY A 233 -14.39 10.48 -16.12
C GLY A 233 -13.58 9.38 -15.39
N GLY A 234 -14.11 8.96 -14.24
CA GLY A 234 -14.36 7.58 -13.83
C GLY A 234 -13.44 6.46 -14.35
N ALA A 235 -12.19 6.44 -13.90
CA ALA A 235 -11.41 5.21 -13.85
C ALA A 235 -10.36 5.40 -12.75
N PHE A 236 -10.61 4.82 -11.58
CA PHE A 236 -9.52 4.66 -10.62
C PHE A 236 -8.52 3.66 -11.18
N ASP A 237 -7.24 4.02 -11.11
CA ASP A 237 -6.22 3.18 -11.69
C ASP A 237 -5.97 1.96 -10.79
N ALA A 238 -6.57 0.84 -11.19
CA ALA A 238 -6.34 -0.48 -10.59
C ALA A 238 -4.84 -0.80 -10.50
N LYS A 239 -4.01 -0.24 -11.38
CA LYS A 239 -2.56 -0.40 -11.36
C LYS A 239 -1.91 0.29 -10.15
N VAL A 240 -2.32 1.51 -9.80
CA VAL A 240 -1.82 2.22 -8.61
C VAL A 240 -2.20 1.45 -7.35
N MET A 241 -3.46 1.01 -7.26
CA MET A 241 -3.95 0.18 -6.16
C MET A 241 -3.22 -1.16 -6.03
N ALA A 242 -2.98 -1.84 -7.16
CA ALA A 242 -2.25 -3.10 -7.20
C ALA A 242 -0.78 -2.90 -6.79
N GLN A 243 -0.12 -1.86 -7.29
CA GLN A 243 1.28 -1.55 -6.98
C GLN A 243 1.48 -1.29 -5.48
N ILE A 244 0.63 -0.46 -4.87
CA ILE A 244 0.68 -0.19 -3.42
C ILE A 244 0.35 -1.47 -2.63
N GLY A 245 -0.68 -2.22 -3.07
CA GLY A 245 -1.08 -3.47 -2.41
C GLY A 245 0.01 -4.54 -2.45
N ASP A 246 0.73 -4.70 -3.56
CA ASP A 246 1.78 -5.69 -3.70
C ASP A 246 3.00 -5.33 -2.85
N TYR A 247 3.38 -4.05 -2.79
CA TYR A 247 4.43 -3.58 -1.89
C TYR A 247 4.05 -3.74 -0.42
N ALA A 248 2.81 -3.39 -0.05
CA ALA A 248 2.28 -3.61 1.29
C ALA A 248 2.35 -5.08 1.70
N LYS A 249 1.94 -6.01 0.82
CA LYS A 249 2.04 -7.46 1.09
C LYS A 249 3.48 -7.90 1.36
N LEU A 250 4.47 -7.42 0.59
CA LEU A 250 5.88 -7.73 0.81
C LEU A 250 6.33 -7.27 2.21
N LYS A 251 6.05 -6.01 2.56
CA LYS A 251 6.51 -5.43 3.82
C LYS A 251 5.78 -5.98 5.05
N TYR A 252 4.49 -6.27 4.97
CA TYR A 252 3.78 -6.96 6.06
C TYR A 252 4.20 -8.43 6.19
N GLN A 253 4.48 -9.13 5.08
CA GLN A 253 5.06 -10.47 5.13
C GLN A 253 6.44 -10.43 5.80
N ARG A 254 7.27 -9.43 5.51
CA ARG A 254 8.56 -9.20 6.17
C ARG A 254 8.41 -9.10 7.68
N ARG A 255 7.49 -8.25 8.14
CA ARG A 255 7.20 -8.07 9.58
C ARG A 255 6.75 -9.38 10.23
N LEU A 256 5.87 -10.14 9.57
CA LEU A 256 5.38 -11.42 10.10
C LEU A 256 6.52 -12.43 10.26
N LEU A 257 7.38 -12.56 9.24
CA LEU A 257 8.48 -13.53 9.27
C LEU A 257 9.51 -13.16 10.33
N LEU A 258 9.91 -11.89 10.44
CA LEU A 258 10.82 -11.42 11.49
C LEU A 258 10.27 -11.71 12.89
N ARG A 259 8.99 -11.40 13.14
CA ARG A 259 8.34 -11.70 14.42
C ARG A 259 8.31 -13.20 14.77
N LYS A 260 8.42 -14.08 13.78
CA LYS A 260 8.48 -15.54 13.99
C LYS A 260 9.90 -16.09 14.09
N MET A 261 10.89 -15.29 13.74
CA MET A 261 12.32 -15.61 13.88
C MET A 261 12.87 -15.17 15.24
N ASP A 262 12.25 -14.14 15.83
CA ASP A 262 12.42 -13.73 17.22
C ASP A 262 11.75 -14.72 18.19
#